data_AF-A0A3S0PB80-F1
#
_entry.id   AF-A0A3S0PB80-F1
#
_cell.length_a   1.000
_cell.length_b   1.000
_cell.length_c   1.000
_cell.angle_alpha   90.00
_cell.angle_beta   90.00
_cell.angle_gamma   90.00
#
_symmetry.space_group_name_H-M   'P 1'
#
loop_
_entity.id
_entity.type
_entity.pdbx_description
1 polymer ?
#
loop_
_entity_poly.entity_id
_entity_poly.type
_entity_poly.pdbx_seq_one_letter_code
_entity_poly.pdbx_strand_id
1 'polypeptide(L)'
;MDQRNTSNARYRTALCVPPEHPCLPGHFPGHPLVPGVVLLEHVARALRDWRNLRLARVLEVKFLAPLHPGEQAELELDDVAGRIRFAIQREQRVLARGVIEGAS
;
A
#
# COMPACT_ATOMS: atom_id res chain seq x y z
N MET A 1 19.31 -32.50 -0.97
CA MET A 1 19.38 -31.60 0.20
C MET A 1 18.54 -30.39 -0.15
N ASP A 2 17.45 -30.22 0.59
CA ASP A 2 16.20 -29.59 0.11
C ASP A 2 16.29 -28.10 -0.20
N GLN A 3 16.06 -27.77 -1.47
CA GLN A 3 15.65 -26.44 -1.90
C GLN A 3 14.18 -26.25 -1.49
N ARG A 4 13.94 -25.84 -0.25
CA ARG A 4 12.62 -25.40 0.21
C ARG A 4 12.27 -24.11 -0.53
N ASN A 5 11.58 -24.27 -1.65
CA ASN A 5 10.91 -23.22 -2.39
C ASN A 5 9.79 -22.65 -1.51
N THR A 6 10.12 -21.68 -0.65
CA THR A 6 9.13 -20.92 0.11
C THR A 6 8.37 -20.06 -0.89
N SER A 7 7.23 -20.55 -1.36
CA SER A 7 6.25 -19.74 -2.07
C SER A 7 5.74 -18.67 -1.10
N ASN A 8 6.42 -17.52 -1.09
CA ASN A 8 5.89 -16.31 -0.48
C ASN A 8 4.59 -15.98 -1.21
N ALA A 9 3.46 -16.17 -0.53
CA ALA A 9 2.18 -15.75 -1.08
C ALA A 9 2.26 -14.23 -1.25
N ARG A 10 2.02 -13.75 -2.48
CA ARG A 10 1.89 -12.33 -2.79
C ARG A 10 0.45 -12.00 -3.11
N TYR A 11 0.03 -10.80 -2.77
CA TYR A 11 -1.27 -10.26 -3.11
C TYR A 11 -1.10 -8.94 -3.84
N ARG A 12 -1.87 -8.74 -4.90
CA ARG A 12 -1.84 -7.52 -5.70
C ARG A 12 -3.24 -6.99 -5.91
N THR A 13 -3.38 -5.68 -5.85
CA THR A 13 -4.63 -5.00 -6.16
C THR A 13 -4.37 -3.63 -6.77
N ALA A 14 -5.29 -3.18 -7.62
CA ALA A 14 -5.26 -1.84 -8.17
C ALA A 14 -5.67 -0.81 -7.10
N LEU A 15 -5.11 0.39 -7.22
CA LEU A 15 -5.36 1.52 -6.32
C LEU A 15 -5.53 2.78 -7.17
N CYS A 16 -6.61 3.50 -6.93
CA CYS A 16 -6.86 4.83 -7.47
C CYS A 16 -7.71 5.63 -6.49
N VAL A 17 -7.33 6.89 -6.27
CA VAL A 17 -8.11 7.83 -5.47
C VAL A 17 -8.77 8.83 -6.41
N PRO A 18 -10.11 8.88 -6.51
CA PRO A 18 -10.79 9.73 -7.47
C PRO A 18 -10.57 11.22 -7.15
N PRO A 19 -10.56 12.12 -8.16
CA PRO A 19 -10.45 13.57 -7.96
C PRO A 19 -11.49 14.18 -7.01
N GLU A 20 -12.63 13.52 -6.84
CA GLU A 20 -13.74 13.94 -5.98
C GLU A 20 -13.59 13.44 -4.53
N HIS A 21 -12.51 12.72 -4.22
CA HIS A 21 -12.33 12.14 -2.89
C HIS A 21 -12.23 13.25 -1.81
N PRO A 22 -12.98 13.14 -0.70
CA PRO A 22 -13.05 14.20 0.33
C PRO A 22 -11.73 14.44 1.10
N CYS A 23 -10.69 13.66 0.83
CA CYS A 23 -9.36 13.85 1.42
C CYS A 23 -8.52 14.92 0.69
N LEU A 24 -8.95 15.33 -0.51
CA LEU A 24 -8.18 16.19 -1.41
C LEU A 24 -8.38 17.70 -1.17
N PRO A 25 -9.58 18.20 -0.80
CA PRO A 25 -9.72 19.61 -0.43
C PRO A 25 -8.71 20.01 0.66
N GLY A 26 -7.87 21.00 0.36
CA GLY A 26 -6.81 21.46 1.28
C GLY A 26 -5.51 20.66 1.24
N HIS A 27 -5.40 19.59 0.43
CA HIS A 27 -4.20 18.73 0.35
C HIS A 27 -3.74 18.51 -1.11
N PHE A 28 -3.11 19.48 -1.76
CA PHE A 28 -2.75 20.84 -1.37
C PHE A 28 -3.49 21.81 -2.29
N PRO A 29 -3.85 23.03 -1.85
CA PRO A 29 -4.56 23.99 -2.69
C PRO A 29 -3.84 24.23 -4.03
N GLY A 30 -4.56 24.05 -5.14
CA GLY A 30 -4.03 24.17 -6.51
C GLY A 30 -3.19 23.00 -7.02
N HIS A 31 -2.67 22.14 -6.14
CA HIS A 31 -1.81 21.00 -6.51
C HIS A 31 -2.15 19.79 -5.61
N PRO A 32 -3.31 19.14 -5.82
CA PRO A 32 -3.74 18.06 -4.96
C PRO A 32 -2.82 16.84 -5.08
N LEU A 33 -2.48 16.26 -3.93
CA LEU A 33 -1.72 15.03 -3.79
C LEU A 33 -2.49 14.10 -2.87
N VAL A 34 -2.49 12.80 -3.16
CA VAL A 34 -3.12 11.81 -2.29
C VAL A 34 -2.34 11.75 -0.96
N PRO A 35 -3.00 11.93 0.21
CA PRO A 35 -2.34 11.86 1.50
C PRO A 35 -1.75 10.48 1.77
N GLY A 36 -0.57 10.43 2.40
CA GLY A 36 0.09 9.16 2.75
C GLY A 36 -0.77 8.24 3.63
N VAL A 37 -1.62 8.82 4.48
CA VAL A 37 -2.55 8.05 5.34
C VAL A 37 -3.63 7.32 4.51
N VAL A 38 -4.06 7.92 3.40
CA VAL A 38 -5.04 7.30 2.49
C VAL A 38 -4.39 6.13 1.77
N LEU A 39 -3.10 6.25 1.40
CA LEU A 39 -2.35 5.11 0.87
C LEU A 39 -2.24 3.97 1.89
N LEU A 40 -2.00 4.27 3.17
CA LEU A 40 -1.97 3.27 4.25
C LEU A 40 -3.34 2.63 4.51
N GLU A 41 -4.44 3.37 4.32
CA GLU A 41 -5.80 2.82 4.38
C GLU A 41 -6.03 1.78 3.27
N HIS A 42 -5.55 2.03 2.04
CA HIS A 42 -5.58 1.01 0.99
C HIS A 42 -4.73 -0.22 1.34
N VAL A 43 -3.56 -0.03 1.97
CA VAL A 43 -2.74 -1.14 2.49
C VAL A 43 -3.51 -1.95 3.53
N ALA A 44 -4.21 -1.30 4.46
CA ALA A 44 -5.02 -1.96 5.46
C ALA A 44 -6.19 -2.76 4.87
N ARG A 45 -6.85 -2.22 3.85
CA ARG A 45 -7.93 -2.92 3.12
C ARG A 45 -7.40 -4.13 2.37
N ALA A 46 -6.31 -3.98 1.61
CA ALA A 46 -5.68 -5.08 0.90
C ALA A 46 -5.23 -6.20 1.86
N LEU A 47 -4.72 -5.84 3.04
CA LEU A 47 -4.36 -6.83 4.07
C LEU A 47 -5.59 -7.59 4.58
N ARG A 48 -6.70 -6.89 4.78
CA ARG A 48 -7.97 -7.51 5.18
C ARG A 48 -8.49 -8.44 4.09
N ASP A 49 -8.49 -8.00 2.84
CA ASP A 49 -8.97 -8.81 1.71
C ASP A 49 -8.11 -10.06 1.50
N TRP A 50 -6.80 -9.93 1.71
CA TRP A 50 -5.86 -11.03 1.49
C TRP A 50 -5.85 -12.06 2.63
N ARG A 51 -5.81 -11.61 3.89
CA ARG A 51 -5.56 -12.47 5.06
C ARG A 51 -6.59 -12.37 6.17
N ASN A 52 -7.62 -11.55 5.99
CA ASN A 52 -8.60 -11.22 7.04
C ASN A 52 -7.95 -10.67 8.32
N LEU A 53 -6.88 -9.87 8.16
CA LEU A 53 -6.19 -9.20 9.25
C LEU A 53 -6.44 -7.69 9.20
N ARG A 54 -6.52 -7.04 10.37
CA ARG A 54 -6.40 -5.59 10.49
C ARG A 54 -4.93 -5.18 10.51
N LEU A 55 -4.60 -4.05 9.89
CA LEU A 55 -3.29 -3.42 10.07
C LEU A 55 -3.17 -2.96 11.52
N ALA A 56 -2.28 -3.58 12.29
CA ALA A 56 -2.07 -3.29 13.71
C ALA A 56 -0.93 -2.30 13.93
N ARG A 57 0.14 -2.41 13.14
CA ARG A 57 1.33 -1.56 13.27
C ARG A 57 1.97 -1.30 11.92
N VAL A 58 2.41 -0.06 11.70
CA VAL A 58 3.36 0.29 10.66
C VAL A 58 4.75 0.31 11.29
N LEU A 59 5.62 -0.62 10.92
CA LEU A 59 6.99 -0.68 11.43
C LEU A 59 7.88 0.32 10.72
N GLU A 60 7.70 0.44 9.41
CA GLU A 60 8.39 1.39 8.55
C GLU A 60 7.48 1.77 7.40
N VAL A 61 7.50 3.04 7.02
CA VAL A 61 6.95 3.53 5.75
C VAL A 61 7.86 4.59 5.16
N LYS A 62 8.06 4.51 3.85
CA LYS A 62 8.74 5.54 3.04
C LYS A 62 7.83 5.95 1.90
N PHE A 63 7.52 7.24 1.82
CA PHE A 63 6.84 7.87 0.69
C PHE A 63 7.89 8.50 -0.21
N LEU A 64 8.13 7.89 -1.37
CA LEU A 64 9.23 8.20 -2.29
C LEU A 64 8.79 9.09 -3.45
N ALA A 65 7.51 9.05 -3.81
CA ALA A 65 6.92 9.89 -4.84
C ALA A 65 5.42 10.09 -4.56
N PRO A 66 4.85 11.22 -5.00
CA PRO A 66 3.42 11.45 -4.84
C PRO A 66 2.60 10.53 -5.75
N LEU A 67 1.37 10.28 -5.32
CA LEU A 67 0.27 9.88 -6.19
C LEU A 67 -0.65 11.09 -6.38
N HIS A 68 -0.99 11.44 -7.61
CA HIS A 68 -1.98 12.47 -7.91
C HIS A 68 -3.39 11.86 -7.98
N PRO A 69 -4.44 12.68 -7.77
CA PRO A 69 -5.81 12.20 -7.93
C PRO A 69 -6.08 11.66 -9.34
N GLY A 70 -6.81 10.55 -9.43
CA GLY A 70 -7.13 9.86 -10.67
C GLY A 70 -6.01 9.01 -11.27
N GLU A 71 -4.78 9.10 -10.75
CA GLU A 71 -3.68 8.23 -11.19
C GLU A 71 -3.88 6.80 -10.70
N GLN A 72 -3.61 5.83 -11.59
CA GLN A 72 -3.64 4.41 -11.28
C GLN A 72 -2.30 3.96 -10.68
N ALA A 73 -2.35 3.15 -9.63
CA ALA A 73 -1.20 2.48 -9.04
C ALA A 73 -1.53 1.01 -8.73
N GLU A 74 -0.51 0.19 -8.57
CA GLU A 74 -0.61 -1.19 -8.08
C GLU A 74 -0.06 -1.25 -6.66
N LEU A 75 -0.81 -1.89 -5.76
CA LEU A 75 -0.37 -2.24 -4.42
C LEU A 75 -0.05 -3.73 -4.37
N GLU A 76 1.18 -4.06 -3.97
CA GLU A 76 1.61 -5.42 -3.68
C GLU A 76 1.82 -5.60 -2.16
N LEU A 77 1.39 -6.75 -1.64
CA LEU A 77 1.71 -7.27 -0.32
C LEU A 77 2.49 -8.59 -0.45
N ASP A 78 3.53 -8.75 0.36
CA ASP A 78 4.36 -9.96 0.42
C ASP A 78 4.63 -10.33 1.89
N ASP A 79 4.31 -11.57 2.28
CA ASP A 79 4.50 -12.06 3.65
C ASP A 79 5.90 -12.67 3.78
N VAL A 80 6.74 -12.04 4.60
CA VAL A 80 8.08 -12.48 4.88
C VAL A 80 8.15 -12.87 6.35
N ALA A 81 7.89 -14.15 6.62
CA ALA A 81 7.94 -14.76 7.96
C ALA A 81 7.11 -14.00 9.01
N GLY A 82 5.86 -13.64 8.67
CA GLY A 82 4.93 -12.95 9.56
C GLY A 82 5.02 -11.43 9.56
N ARG A 83 5.99 -10.86 8.84
CA ARG A 83 6.05 -9.42 8.54
C ARG A 83 5.62 -9.17 7.11
N ILE A 84 4.70 -8.24 6.92
CA ILE A 84 4.13 -7.98 5.60
C ILE A 84 4.83 -6.78 5.00
N ARG A 85 5.56 -7.01 3.90
CA ARG A 85 6.10 -5.93 3.09
C ARG A 85 5.01 -5.43 2.15
N PHE A 86 4.92 -4.12 1.99
CA PHE A 86 4.08 -3.53 0.96
C PHE A 86 4.89 -2.64 0.02
N ALA A 87 4.44 -2.56 -1.22
CA ALA A 87 4.90 -1.57 -2.19
C ALA A 87 3.72 -1.05 -3.00
N ILE A 88 3.64 0.27 -3.15
CA ILE A 88 2.73 0.95 -4.06
C ILE A 88 3.58 1.50 -5.21
N GLN A 89 3.23 1.11 -6.43
CA GLN A 89 4.00 1.46 -7.63
C GLN A 89 3.07 1.96 -8.72
N ARG A 90 3.54 2.95 -9.48
CA ARG A 90 2.90 3.37 -10.73
C ARG A 90 3.90 3.12 -11.85
N GLU A 91 3.52 2.28 -12.81
CA GLU A 91 4.42 1.80 -13.86
C GLU A 91 5.68 1.18 -13.24
N GLN A 92 6.85 1.83 -13.38
CA GLN A 92 8.13 1.38 -12.82
C GLN A 92 8.58 2.22 -11.61
N ARG A 93 7.79 3.21 -11.18
CA ARG A 93 8.13 4.11 -10.10
C ARG A 93 7.49 3.67 -8.79
N VAL A 94 8.32 3.44 -7.76
CA VAL A 94 7.83 3.21 -6.40
C VAL A 94 7.34 4.53 -5.81
N LEU A 95 6.08 4.56 -5.38
CA LEU A 95 5.44 5.70 -4.73
C LEU A 95 5.57 5.61 -3.23
N ALA A 96 5.26 4.44 -2.65
CA ALA A 96 5.43 4.17 -1.24
C ALA A 96 5.84 2.71 -1.02
N ARG A 97 6.57 2.45 0.07
CA ARG A 97 6.88 1.08 0.50
C ARG A 97 7.09 1.02 2.00
N GLY A 98 6.96 -0.16 2.57
CA GLY A 98 7.16 -0.32 4.00
C GLY A 98 6.96 -1.74 4.50
N VAL A 99 6.91 -1.86 5.82
CA VAL A 99 6.67 -3.11 6.54
C VAL A 99 5.59 -2.87 7.58
N ILE A 100 4.59 -3.75 7.61
CA ILE A 100 3.48 -3.72 8.56
C ILE A 100 3.32 -5.05 9.28
N GLU A 101 2.60 -5.01 10.39
CA GLU A 101 2.13 -6.19 11.13
C GLU A 101 0.60 -6.21 11.12
N GLY A 102 0.04 -7.38 10.84
CA GLY A 102 -1.40 -7.65 10.91
C GLY A 102 -1.80 -8.26 12.26
N ALA A 103 -3.05 -8.06 12.66
CA ALA A 103 -3.68 -8.76 13.77
C ALA A 103 -5.08 -9.26 13.36
N SER A 104 -5.54 -10.36 13.93
CA SER A 104 -6.91 -10.89 13.76
C SER A 104 -7.92 -10.07 14.53
#